data_AF-A0A1Z5J0E4-F1
#
_entry.id   AF-A0A1Z5J0E4-F1
#
_cell.length_a   1.000
_cell.length_b   1.000
_cell.length_c   1.000
_cell.angle_alpha   90.00
_cell.angle_beta   90.00
_cell.angle_gamma   90.00
#
_symmetry.space_group_name_H-M   'P 1'
#
loop_
_entity.id
_entity.type
_entity.pdbx_description
1 polymer ?
#
loop_
_entity_poly.entity_id
_entity_poly.type
_entity_poly.pdbx_seq_one_letter_code
_entity_poly.pdbx_strand_id
1 'polypeptide(L)'
;MKIITVEEHFESAKITQEINQAVGKAAMPNVSKEMLHYMQTTLPTPEIMQDVTKERIAFMDKYEIDQQILSYGNSSPQNLDPKVAVKLCQDANDELARAIKTNPTIPLASLD
;
A
#
# COMPACT_ATOMS: atom_id res chain seq x y z
N MET A 1 13.50 -24.33 1.95
CA MET A 1 14.08 -22.98 2.18
C MET A 1 12.90 -22.05 2.33
N LYS A 2 12.92 -21.09 3.27
CA LYS A 2 11.81 -20.16 3.47
C LYS A 2 12.07 -18.84 2.72
N ILE A 3 11.17 -18.41 1.85
CA ILE A 3 11.22 -17.18 1.07
C ILE A 3 10.34 -16.12 1.75
N ILE A 4 10.96 -15.02 2.17
CA ILE A 4 10.28 -13.86 2.75
C ILE A 4 10.65 -12.63 1.91
N THR A 5 9.67 -11.99 1.28
CA THR A 5 9.89 -10.74 0.54
C THR A 5 9.60 -9.54 1.43
N VAL A 6 10.35 -8.46 1.27
CA VAL A 6 10.44 -7.37 2.27
C VAL A 6 9.99 -5.99 1.81
N GLU A 7 9.66 -5.83 0.52
CA GLU A 7 9.28 -4.54 -0.08
C GLU A 7 8.02 -4.74 -0.94
N GLU A 8 6.92 -5.11 -0.29
CA GLU A 8 5.67 -5.40 -0.97
C GLU A 8 4.65 -4.30 -0.69
N HIS A 9 4.35 -3.52 -1.71
CA HIS A 9 3.43 -2.40 -1.53
C HIS A 9 1.98 -2.88 -1.31
N PHE A 10 1.31 -2.15 -0.43
CA PHE A 10 -0.11 -2.25 -0.09
C PHE A 10 -0.75 -0.86 -0.12
N GLU A 11 -2.04 -0.82 -0.43
CA GLU A 11 -2.88 0.35 -0.24
C GLU A 11 -4.18 -0.03 0.47
N SER A 12 -4.75 0.91 1.21
CA SER A 12 -6.10 0.78 1.80
C SER A 12 -7.01 1.81 1.16
N ALA A 13 -8.12 1.36 0.57
CA ALA A 13 -9.11 2.26 -0.04
C ALA A 13 -9.56 3.38 0.89
N LYS A 14 -9.75 3.06 2.18
CA LYS A 14 -10.14 4.02 3.21
C LYS A 14 -9.06 5.08 3.42
N ILE A 15 -7.81 4.65 3.62
CA ILE A 15 -6.70 5.59 3.83
C ILE A 15 -6.47 6.44 2.58
N THR A 16 -6.54 5.86 1.39
CA THR A 16 -6.46 6.61 0.13
C THR A 16 -7.57 7.66 0.03
N GLN A 17 -8.79 7.35 0.46
CA GLN A 17 -9.90 8.31 0.51
C GLN A 17 -9.65 9.42 1.54
N GLU A 18 -9.14 9.09 2.73
CA GLU A 18 -8.82 10.06 3.79
C GLU A 18 -7.66 10.99 3.38
N ILE A 19 -6.62 10.45 2.72
CA ILE A 19 -5.56 11.23 2.08
C ILE A 19 -6.19 12.21 1.09
N ASN A 20 -7.01 11.74 0.15
CA ASN A 20 -7.66 12.59 -0.85
C ASN A 20 -8.53 13.69 -0.23
N GLN A 21 -9.20 13.42 0.90
CA GLN A 21 -9.95 14.44 1.62
C GLN A 21 -9.04 15.49 2.29
N ALA A 22 -7.88 15.07 2.80
CA ALA A 22 -6.92 15.96 3.45
C ALA A 22 -6.16 16.88 2.48
N VAL A 23 -5.75 16.39 1.31
CA VAL A 23 -5.05 17.21 0.29
C VAL A 23 -6.00 17.97 -0.65
N GLY A 24 -7.27 17.58 -0.73
CA GLY A 24 -8.19 18.11 -1.73
C GLY A 24 -8.01 17.44 -3.09
N LYS A 25 -8.20 18.18 -4.20
CA LYS A 25 -8.04 17.65 -5.56
C LYS A 25 -6.60 17.12 -5.68
N ALA A 26 -6.46 15.80 -5.81
CA ALA A 26 -5.20 15.05 -5.77
C ALA A 26 -4.04 15.94 -6.23
N ALA A 27 -3.13 16.26 -5.32
CA ALA A 27 -1.90 16.94 -5.66
C ALA A 27 -1.10 15.97 -6.55
N MET A 28 -1.44 15.93 -7.84
CA MET A 28 -0.67 15.18 -8.79
C MET A 28 0.73 15.76 -8.70
N PRO A 29 1.74 14.92 -8.42
CA PRO A 29 3.10 15.41 -8.35
C PRO A 29 3.41 16.08 -9.68
N ASN A 30 4.15 17.18 -9.65
CA ASN A 30 4.55 17.88 -10.87
C ASN A 30 5.59 17.02 -11.60
N VAL A 31 5.09 16.06 -12.37
CA VAL A 31 5.87 15.06 -13.09
C VAL A 31 5.77 15.30 -14.58
N SER A 32 6.75 14.81 -15.32
CA SER A 32 6.77 14.95 -16.78
C SER A 32 5.58 14.22 -17.42
N LYS A 33 5.26 14.56 -18.68
CA LYS A 33 4.19 13.87 -19.43
C LYS A 33 4.46 12.37 -19.57
N GLU A 34 5.73 12.00 -19.71
CA GLU A 34 6.18 10.62 -19.83
C GLU A 34 5.96 9.87 -18.52
N MET A 35 6.25 10.51 -17.38
CA MET A 35 5.97 9.93 -16.06
C MET A 35 4.47 9.81 -15.80
N LEU A 36 3.65 10.81 -16.17
CA LEU A 36 2.19 10.69 -16.11
C LEU A 36 1.69 9.49 -16.93
N HIS A 37 2.21 9.32 -18.15
CA HIS A 37 1.85 8.20 -19.00
C HIS A 37 2.24 6.85 -18.37
N TYR A 38 3.46 6.72 -17.85
CA TYR A 38 3.92 5.54 -17.13
C TYR A 38 3.02 5.21 -15.93
N MET A 39 2.68 6.22 -15.12
CA MET A 39 1.80 6.04 -13.95
C MET A 39 0.41 5.54 -14.36
N GLN A 40 -0.11 5.96 -15.51
CA GLN A 40 -1.45 5.58 -15.98
C GLN A 40 -1.49 4.21 -16.66
N THR A 41 -0.38 3.73 -17.22
CA THR A 41 -0.38 2.52 -18.07
C THR A 41 0.40 1.34 -17.50
N THR A 42 1.31 1.59 -16.56
CA THR A 42 2.30 0.58 -16.13
C THR A 42 2.26 0.30 -14.63
N LEU A 43 1.86 1.25 -13.79
CA LEU A 43 1.77 1.00 -12.35
C LEU A 43 0.62 0.02 -12.03
N PRO A 44 0.74 -0.76 -10.94
CA PRO A 44 -0.35 -1.59 -10.46
C PRO A 44 -1.62 -0.78 -10.22
N THR A 45 -2.77 -1.37 -10.52
CA THR A 45 -4.06 -0.75 -10.25
C THR A 45 -4.39 -0.78 -8.75
N PRO A 46 -5.29 0.10 -8.27
CA PRO A 46 -5.74 0.05 -6.87
C PRO A 46 -6.27 -1.33 -6.46
N GLU A 47 -6.94 -2.05 -7.36
CA GLU A 47 -7.44 -3.40 -7.09
C GLU A 47 -6.32 -4.39 -6.77
N ILE A 48 -5.18 -4.30 -7.48
CA ILE A 48 -4.00 -5.14 -7.21
C ILE A 48 -3.37 -4.73 -5.87
N MET A 49 -3.22 -3.43 -5.63
CA MET A 49 -2.55 -2.89 -4.43
C MET A 49 -3.34 -3.15 -3.14
N GLN A 50 -4.68 -3.26 -3.24
CA GLN A 50 -5.58 -3.47 -2.11
C GLN A 50 -5.88 -4.95 -1.84
N ASP A 51 -5.51 -5.87 -2.75
CA ASP A 51 -5.74 -7.30 -2.55
C ASP A 51 -4.72 -7.92 -1.60
N VAL A 52 -5.24 -8.58 -0.56
CA VAL A 52 -4.48 -9.37 0.42
C VAL A 52 -5.00 -10.82 0.53
N THR A 53 -5.92 -11.22 -0.34
CA THR A 53 -6.68 -12.48 -0.19
C THR A 53 -6.74 -13.36 -1.43
N LYS A 54 -6.56 -12.82 -2.65
CA LYS A 54 -6.80 -13.54 -3.91
C LYS A 54 -5.55 -13.62 -4.77
N GLU A 55 -5.42 -12.72 -5.74
CA GLU A 55 -4.36 -12.68 -6.73
C GLU A 55 -2.98 -12.60 -6.07
N ARG A 56 -2.86 -11.86 -4.96
CA ARG A 56 -1.61 -11.84 -4.17
C ARG A 56 -1.24 -13.22 -3.65
N ILE A 57 -2.21 -13.96 -3.10
CA ILE A 57 -1.97 -15.30 -2.54
C ILE A 57 -1.70 -16.31 -3.65
N ALA A 58 -2.44 -16.24 -4.75
CA ALA A 58 -2.18 -17.07 -5.92
C ALA A 58 -0.78 -16.83 -6.50
N PHE A 59 -0.29 -15.57 -6.47
CA PHE A 59 1.07 -15.24 -6.84
C PHE A 59 2.09 -15.84 -5.85
N MET A 60 1.87 -15.67 -4.54
CA MET A 60 2.72 -16.27 -3.51
C MET A 60 2.84 -17.78 -3.66
N ASP A 61 1.71 -18.49 -3.84
CA ASP A 61 1.67 -19.93 -4.04
C ASP A 61 2.43 -20.37 -5.29
N LYS A 62 2.23 -19.65 -6.40
CA LYS A 62 2.88 -19.96 -7.69
C LYS A 62 4.40 -19.87 -7.63
N TYR A 63 4.92 -18.92 -6.86
CA TYR A 63 6.36 -18.64 -6.76
C TYR A 63 6.98 -19.13 -5.45
N GLU A 64 6.24 -19.93 -4.68
CA GLU A 64 6.69 -20.51 -3.41
C GLU A 64 7.18 -19.45 -2.40
N ILE A 65 6.51 -18.29 -2.36
CA ILE A 65 6.76 -17.22 -1.39
C ILE A 65 6.02 -17.55 -0.09
N ASP A 66 6.77 -17.86 0.96
CA ASP A 66 6.17 -18.21 2.25
C ASP A 66 5.53 -17.01 2.95
N GLN A 67 6.15 -15.82 2.85
CA GLN A 67 5.67 -14.60 3.51
C GLN A 67 6.00 -13.34 2.71
N GLN A 68 5.12 -12.35 2.82
CA GLN A 68 5.33 -11.01 2.32
C GLN A 68 5.24 -10.01 3.48
N ILE A 69 6.23 -9.13 3.59
CA ILE A 69 6.18 -7.98 4.50
C ILE A 69 5.58 -6.81 3.74
N LEU A 70 4.38 -6.40 4.16
CA LEU A 70 3.65 -5.33 3.50
C LEU A 70 3.99 -3.96 4.10
N SER A 71 4.06 -2.96 3.22
CA SER A 71 4.19 -1.54 3.57
C SER A 71 3.33 -0.66 2.68
N TYR A 72 2.98 0.55 3.14
CA TYR A 72 2.31 1.52 2.27
C TYR A 72 3.26 1.98 1.16
N GLY A 73 2.79 1.95 -0.08
CA GLY A 73 3.53 2.45 -1.23
C GLY A 73 3.48 3.99 -1.37
N ASN A 74 3.47 4.47 -2.61
CA ASN A 74 3.51 5.91 -2.91
C ASN A 74 2.32 6.71 -2.34
N SER A 75 1.16 6.07 -2.17
CA SER A 75 -0.04 6.64 -1.53
C SER A 75 0.04 6.56 0.00
N SER A 76 1.10 7.11 0.59
CA SER A 76 1.35 7.08 2.04
C SER A 76 0.96 8.42 2.71
N PRO A 77 0.28 8.38 3.88
CA PRO A 77 -0.07 9.59 4.63
C PRO A 77 1.15 10.34 5.19
N GLN A 78 2.33 9.73 5.20
CA GLN A 78 3.58 10.35 5.66
C GLN A 78 3.97 11.60 4.84
N ASN A 79 3.43 11.73 3.62
CA ASN A 79 3.72 12.83 2.71
C ASN A 79 2.85 14.08 2.99
N LEU A 80 1.93 14.02 3.96
CA LEU A 80 1.02 15.11 4.31
C LEU A 80 1.63 16.08 5.33
N ASP A 81 0.94 17.21 5.56
CA ASP A 81 1.28 18.12 6.66
C ASP A 81 1.28 17.34 8.00
N PRO A 82 2.29 17.52 8.86
CA PRO A 82 2.41 16.77 10.13
C PRO A 82 1.15 16.80 11.00
N LYS A 83 0.35 17.88 10.94
CA LYS A 83 -0.90 18.01 11.70
C LYS A 83 -1.96 16.98 11.30
N VAL A 84 -1.89 16.47 10.07
CA VAL A 84 -2.77 15.41 9.55
C VAL A 84 -2.04 14.07 9.48
N ALA A 85 -0.78 14.08 9.03
CA ALA A 85 0.01 12.88 8.76
C ALA A 85 0.10 11.95 9.97
N VAL A 86 0.38 12.46 11.17
CA VAL A 86 0.61 11.62 12.36
C VAL A 86 -0.60 10.74 12.67
N LYS A 87 -1.80 11.32 12.72
CA LYS A 87 -3.01 10.56 13.01
C LYS A 87 -3.34 9.58 11.88
N LEU A 88 -3.19 10.03 10.64
CA LEU A 88 -3.53 9.20 9.49
C LEU A 88 -2.54 8.04 9.28
N CYS A 89 -1.27 8.20 9.64
CA CYS A 89 -0.30 7.10 9.71
C CYS A 89 -0.70 6.06 10.77
N GLN A 90 -1.20 6.47 11.94
CA GLN A 90 -1.72 5.54 12.94
C GLN A 90 -2.93 4.76 12.40
N ASP A 91 -3.87 5.45 11.76
CA ASP A 91 -5.04 4.82 11.15
C ASP A 91 -4.65 3.87 10.02
N ALA A 92 -3.62 4.22 9.24
CA ALA A 92 -3.04 3.37 8.21
C ALA A 92 -2.42 2.10 8.79
N ASN A 93 -1.66 2.20 9.88
CA ASN A 93 -1.11 1.04 10.56
C ASN A 93 -2.22 0.12 11.11
N ASP A 94 -3.30 0.69 11.64
CA ASP A 94 -4.47 -0.07 12.09
C ASP A 94 -5.20 -0.78 10.94
N GLU A 95 -5.33 -0.14 9.78
CA GLU A 95 -5.90 -0.76 8.57
C GLU A 95 -5.02 -1.89 8.05
N LEU A 96 -3.69 -1.69 7.98
CA LEU A 96 -2.76 -2.73 7.56
C LEU A 96 -2.81 -3.93 8.51
N ALA A 97 -2.84 -3.69 9.83
CA ALA A 97 -3.01 -4.74 10.82
C ALA A 97 -4.34 -5.48 10.68
N ARG A 98 -5.44 -4.79 10.33
CA ARG A 98 -6.72 -5.44 9.99
C ARG A 98 -6.62 -6.30 8.74
N ALA A 99 -6.02 -5.79 7.67
CA ALA A 99 -5.86 -6.50 6.40
C ALA A 99 -5.06 -7.80 6.59
N ILE A 100 -3.93 -7.73 7.29
CA ILE A 100 -3.09 -8.88 7.61
C ILE A 100 -3.83 -9.94 8.44
N LYS A 101 -4.71 -9.55 9.38
CA LYS A 101 -5.49 -10.53 10.17
C LYS A 101 -6.42 -11.39 9.31
N THR A 102 -6.80 -10.93 8.12
CA THR A 102 -7.59 -11.75 7.18
C THR A 102 -6.77 -12.86 6.54
N ASN A 103 -5.44 -12.74 6.53
CA ASN A 103 -4.53 -13.78 6.07
C ASN A 103 -3.15 -13.74 6.77
N PRO A 104 -2.95 -14.50 7.86
CA PRO A 104 -1.77 -14.39 8.73
C PRO A 104 -0.46 -14.93 8.14
N THR A 105 -0.45 -15.46 6.90
CA THR A 105 0.79 -15.77 6.17
C THR A 105 1.52 -14.50 5.69
N ILE A 106 0.93 -13.32 5.86
CA ILE A 106 1.50 -12.01 5.55
C ILE A 106 1.82 -11.25 6.85
N PRO A 107 3.06 -11.27 7.40
CA PRO A 107 3.39 -10.52 8.61
C PRO A 107 3.63 -9.02 8.39
N LEU A 108 3.48 -8.22 9.46
CA LEU A 108 3.68 -6.76 9.50
C LEU A 108 5.17 -6.39 9.43
N ALA A 109 5.52 -5.33 8.70
CA ALA A 109 6.60 -4.42 9.09
C ALA A 109 5.96 -3.20 9.75
N SER A 110 6.30 -2.93 11.02
CA SER A 110 6.07 -1.59 11.56
C SER A 110 7.00 -0.63 10.85
N LEU A 111 6.46 0.49 10.40
CA LEU A 111 7.27 1.69 10.18
C LEU A 111 7.38 2.36 11.55
N ASP A 112 8.55 2.18 12.17
CA ASP A 112 8.94 2.87 13.41
C ASP A 112 9.09 4.39 13.17
#